data_AF-A0A1C4Z346-F1
#
_entry.id   AF-A0A1C4Z346-F1
#
_cell.length_a   1.000
_cell.length_b   1.000
_cell.length_c   1.000
_cell.angle_alpha   90.00
_cell.angle_beta   90.00
_cell.angle_gamma   90.00
#
_symmetry.space_group_name_H-M   'P 1'
#
loop_
_entity.id
_entity.type
_entity.pdbx_description
1 polymer ?
#
loop_
_entity_poly.entity_id
_entity_poly.type
_entity_poly.pdbx_seq_one_letter_code
_entity_poly.pdbx_strand_id
1 'polypeptide(L)' 'MVALTDVTATAREIRALLDAGDDRAAAGLLPDERPYPLPAGPAATIGATPS' A
#
# COMPACT_ATOMS: atom_id res chain seq x y z
N MET A 1 5.98 5.15 20.38
CA MET A 1 7.07 5.70 19.57
C MET A 1 6.80 5.33 18.13
N VAL A 2 6.78 6.29 17.20
CA VAL A 2 6.58 6.01 15.77
C VAL A 2 7.96 5.84 15.15
N ALA A 3 8.21 4.69 14.52
CA ALA A 3 9.42 4.42 13.76
C ALA A 3 9.11 4.52 12.27
N LEU A 4 10.04 5.10 11.50
CA LEU A 4 9.95 5.17 10.05
C LEU A 4 10.79 4.04 9.45
N THR A 5 10.19 3.28 8.54
CA THR A 5 10.90 2.28 7.73
C THR A 5 11.17 2.88 6.36
N ASP A 6 12.43 2.92 5.94
CA ASP A 6 12.77 3.28 4.56
C ASP A 6 12.45 2.11 3.63
N VAL A 7 11.60 2.37 2.63
CA VAL A 7 11.16 1.39 1.62
C VAL A 7 11.59 1.78 0.21
N THR A 8 12.48 2.77 0.07
CA THR A 8 12.90 3.32 -1.23
C THR A 8 13.55 2.26 -2.12
N ALA A 9 14.38 1.39 -1.53
CA ALA A 9 15.01 0.29 -2.26
C ALA A 9 13.96 -0.69 -2.81
N THR A 10 13.01 -1.10 -1.97
CA THR A 10 11.91 -2.00 -2.35
C THR A 10 11.05 -1.40 -3.48
N ALA A 11 10.75 -0.11 -3.41
CA ALA A 11 10.00 0.58 -4.46
C ALA A 11 10.73 0.56 -5.82
N ARG A 12 12.07 0.70 -5.81
CA ARG A 12 12.89 0.61 -7.03
C ARG A 12 12.91 -0.82 -7.60
N GLU A 13 12.95 -1.83 -6.74
CA GLU A 13 12.93 -3.24 -7.14
C GLU A 13 11.60 -3.63 -7.78
N ILE A 14 10.48 -3.24 -7.15
CA ILE A 14 9.13 -3.40 -7.72
C ILE A 14 9.06 -2.76 -9.11
N ARG A 15 9.57 -1.53 -9.24
CA ARG A 15 9.59 -0.85 -10.54
C ARG A 15 10.39 -1.61 -11.60
N ALA A 16 11.56 -2.15 -11.24
CA ALA A 16 12.37 -2.94 -12.16
C ALA A 16 11.65 -4.22 -12.63
N LEU A 17 10.91 -4.89 -11.74
CA LEU A 17 10.10 -6.07 -12.08
C LEU A 17 8.94 -5.72 -13.02
N LEU A 18 8.27 -4.58 -12.78
CA LEU A 18 7.22 -4.08 -13.67
C LEU A 18 7.78 -3.73 -15.06
N ASP A 19 8.93 -3.07 -15.12
CA ASP A 19 9.59 -2.75 -16.40
C ASP A 19 10.02 -4.03 -17.16
N ALA A 20 10.27 -5.14 -16.44
CA ALA A 20 10.55 -6.46 -16.99
C ALA A 20 9.28 -7.29 -17.33
N GLY A 21 8.09 -6.80 -16.98
CA GLY A 21 6.81 -7.48 -17.21
C GLY A 21 6.50 -8.62 -16.24
N ASP A 22 7.16 -8.68 -15.08
CA ASP A 22 6.91 -9.69 -14.04
C ASP A 22 6.03 -9.12 -12.92
N ASP A 23 4.74 -8.96 -13.22
CA ASP A 23 3.74 -8.43 -12.28
C ASP A 23 3.59 -9.33 -11.04
N ARG A 24 3.79 -10.64 -11.17
CA ARG A 24 3.63 -11.59 -10.07
C ARG A 24 4.76 -11.43 -9.05
N ALA A 25 6.00 -11.31 -9.51
CA ALA A 25 7.12 -11.04 -8.62
C ALA A 25 6.99 -9.66 -7.96
N ALA A 26 6.57 -8.65 -8.73
CA ALA A 26 6.33 -7.30 -8.20
C ALA A 26 5.27 -7.30 -7.09
N ALA A 27 4.14 -7.98 -7.30
CA ALA A 27 3.08 -8.13 -6.30
C ALA A 27 3.55 -8.87 -5.05
N GLY A 28 4.45 -9.85 -5.18
CA GLY A 28 5.02 -10.59 -4.05
C GLY A 28 5.88 -9.76 -3.10
N LEU A 29 6.33 -8.57 -3.52
CA LEU A 29 7.11 -7.64 -2.68
C LEU A 29 6.23 -6.64 -1.92
N LEU A 30 4.95 -6.53 -2.26
CA LEU A 30 4.05 -5.61 -1.58
C LEU A 30 3.69 -6.16 -0.19
N PRO A 31 3.65 -5.29 0.86
CA PRO A 31 3.10 -5.69 2.14
C PRO A 31 1.60 -5.97 2.00
N ASP A 32 1.07 -6.79 2.91
CA ASP A 32 -0.36 -7.04 2.97
C ASP A 32 -1.14 -5.73 3.09
N GLU A 33 -2.08 -5.53 2.18
CA GLU A 33 -2.94 -4.36 2.20
C GLU A 33 -3.79 -4.39 3.47
N ARG A 34 -3.72 -3.30 4.24
CA ARG A 34 -4.58 -3.09 5.40
C ARG A 34 -5.37 -1.80 5.19
N PRO A 35 -6.72 -1.87 5.21
CA PRO A 35 -7.54 -0.68 5.17
C PRO A 35 -7.10 0.31 6.25
N TYR A 36 -6.91 1.57 5.85
CA TYR A 36 -6.65 2.62 6.83
C TYR A 36 -7.94 2.87 7.63
N PRO A 37 -7.88 3.00 8.96
CA PRO A 37 -9.07 3.26 9.77
C PRO A 37 -9.77 4.52 9.30
N LEU A 38 -11.05 4.39 8.93
CA LEU A 38 -11.83 5.50 8.40
C LEU A 38 -12.82 5.98 9.46
N PRO A 39 -12.64 7.18 10.03
CA PRO A 39 -13.57 7.70 11.03
C PRO A 39 -14.97 7.92 10.43
N ALA A 40 -16.00 7.81 11.27
CA ALA A 40 -17.40 7.87 10.84
C ALA A 40 -17.79 9.17 10.10
N GLY A 41 -17.18 10.31 10.47
CA GLY A 41 -17.44 11.60 9.81
C GLY A 41 -17.06 11.58 8.32
N PRO A 42 -15.76 11.39 7.99
CA PRO A 42 -15.30 11.20 6.62
C PRO A 42 -16.03 10.07 5.88
N ALA A 43 -16.31 8.94 6.54
CA ALA A 43 -17.04 7.82 5.96
C ALA A 43 -18.42 8.25 5.44
N ALA A 44 -19.19 8.99 6.25
CA ALA A 44 -20.50 9.49 5.86
C ALA A 44 -20.43 10.50 4.70
N THR A 45 -19.39 11.34 4.63
CA THR A 45 -19.20 12.30 3.53
C THR A 45 -18.97 11.61 2.19
N ILE A 46 -18.24 10.50 2.16
CA ILE A 46 -17.89 9.78 0.92
C ILE A 46 -18.79 8.58 0.63
N GLY A 47 -19.80 8.32 1.49
CA GLY A 47 -20.69 7.17 1.35
C GLY A 47 -20.01 5.82 1.61
N ALA A 48 -18.96 5.79 2.44
CA ALA A 48 -18.25 4.58 2.82
C ALA A 48 -18.73 4.03 4.17
N THR A 49 -18.46 2.76 4.42
CA THR A 49 -18.64 2.14 5.74
C THR A 49 -17.41 2.43 6.61
N PRO A 50 -17.57 2.93 7.85
CA PRO A 50 -16.45 3.18 8.75
C PRO A 50 -15.75 1.88 9.18
N SER A 51 -14.46 1.99 9.51
CA SER A 51 -13.58 0.88 9.93
C SER A 51 -12.68 1.23 11.12
#